data_AF-A0A1H7IG05-F1
#
_entry.id   AF-A0A1H7IG05-F1
#
_cell.length_a   1.000
_cell.length_b   1.000
_cell.length_c   1.000
_cell.angle_alpha   90.00
_cell.angle_beta   90.00
_cell.angle_gamma   90.00
#
_symmetry.space_group_name_H-M   'P 1'
#
loop_
_entity.id
_entity.type
_entity.pdbx_description
1 polymer ?
#
loop_
_entity_poly.entity_id
_entity_poly.type
_entity_poly.pdbx_seq_one_letter_code
_entity_poly.pdbx_strand_id
1 'polypeptide(L)'
;MVNFFLKASVVALMGIGASAMAAVEPFSCPTELVGVDQQARQAPAGWQAAVEGPGESRHHLNGFTINLGPVSKSDGAIYDDVTEKKDARGHVTSTLVWQVKPLQDAYAVCSYYRTSVVLTRPLTGYTECKAVSRRTRDTQFRLEEASCR
;
A
#
# COMPACT_ATOMS: atom_id res chain seq x y z
N MET A 1 53.68 -45.05 -38.85
CA MET A 1 52.71 -45.10 -37.73
C MET A 1 52.10 -43.72 -37.60
N VAL A 2 50.79 -43.66 -37.81
CA VAL A 2 49.95 -42.46 -37.67
C VAL A 2 49.76 -42.20 -36.19
N ASN A 3 49.88 -40.96 -35.72
CA ASN A 3 49.11 -40.51 -34.56
C ASN A 3 48.76 -39.02 -34.69
N PHE A 4 47.45 -38.82 -34.83
CA PHE A 4 46.69 -37.58 -34.71
C PHE A 4 46.97 -36.88 -33.37
N PHE A 5 46.81 -35.56 -33.28
CA PHE A 5 45.71 -34.96 -32.52
C PHE A 5 45.54 -33.47 -32.84
N LEU A 6 44.28 -33.11 -33.06
CA LEU A 6 43.74 -31.82 -33.47
C LEU A 6 43.65 -30.80 -32.32
N LYS A 7 43.66 -29.54 -32.77
CA LYS A 7 43.26 -28.25 -32.15
C LYS A 7 42.10 -28.30 -31.14
N ALA A 8 42.08 -27.36 -30.20
CA ALA A 8 40.86 -26.69 -29.77
C ALA A 8 41.13 -25.28 -29.24
N SER A 9 40.68 -24.27 -29.99
CA SER A 9 40.59 -22.88 -29.57
C SER A 9 39.42 -22.72 -28.59
N VAL A 10 39.67 -22.15 -27.41
CA VAL A 10 38.63 -21.80 -26.45
C VAL A 10 37.99 -20.48 -26.89
N VAL A 11 36.75 -20.55 -27.37
CA VAL A 11 35.89 -19.39 -27.63
C VAL A 11 35.36 -18.91 -26.28
N ALA A 12 35.84 -17.76 -25.81
CA ALA A 12 35.25 -17.06 -24.67
C ALA A 12 33.95 -16.38 -25.13
N LEU A 13 32.80 -17.01 -24.88
CA LEU A 13 31.51 -16.33 -24.97
C LEU A 13 31.40 -15.34 -23.81
N MET A 14 31.52 -14.04 -24.13
CA MET A 14 31.05 -12.96 -23.28
C MET A 14 29.52 -13.08 -23.16
N GLY A 15 29.07 -13.66 -22.04
CA GLY A 15 27.67 -13.63 -21.65
C GLY A 15 27.25 -12.19 -21.38
N ILE A 16 26.41 -11.65 -22.25
CA ILE A 16 25.68 -10.39 -22.04
C ILE A 16 24.75 -10.64 -20.84
N GLY A 17 25.13 -10.10 -19.68
CA GLY A 17 24.27 -10.10 -18.50
C GLY A 17 23.04 -9.25 -18.78
N ALA A 18 21.92 -9.90 -19.09
CA ALA A 18 20.62 -9.27 -19.04
C ALA A 18 20.37 -8.86 -17.58
N SER A 19 20.51 -7.57 -17.27
CA SER A 19 20.05 -7.00 -16.01
C SER A 19 18.54 -7.15 -15.97
N ALA A 20 18.06 -8.26 -15.40
CA ALA A 20 16.67 -8.40 -15.04
C ALA A 20 16.35 -7.30 -14.03
N MET A 21 15.67 -6.24 -14.48
CA MET A 21 15.06 -5.26 -13.60
C MET A 21 14.12 -6.04 -12.69
N ALA A 22 14.50 -6.24 -11.44
CA ALA A 22 13.66 -6.91 -10.45
C ALA A 22 12.34 -6.13 -10.39
N ALA A 23 11.24 -6.80 -10.71
CA ALA A 23 9.91 -6.22 -10.57
C ALA A 23 9.74 -5.76 -9.13
N VAL A 24 9.16 -4.57 -8.94
CA VAL A 24 8.96 -4.02 -7.60
C VAL A 24 8.08 -4.96 -6.79
N GLU A 25 8.49 -5.25 -5.55
CA GLU A 25 7.73 -6.16 -4.70
C GLU A 25 6.36 -5.55 -4.36
N PRO A 26 5.25 -6.30 -4.57
CA PRO A 26 3.92 -5.87 -4.15
C PRO A 26 3.88 -5.56 -2.66
N PHE A 27 2.98 -4.66 -2.26
CA PHE A 27 2.78 -4.36 -0.84
C PHE A 27 1.31 -4.22 -0.50
N SER A 28 1.03 -4.37 0.79
CA SER A 28 -0.26 -4.08 1.39
C SER A 28 -0.10 -3.11 2.55
N CYS A 29 -1.06 -2.20 2.72
CA CYS A 29 -1.17 -1.43 3.95
C CYS A 29 -1.34 -2.41 5.13
N PRO A 30 -0.57 -2.24 6.23
CA PRO A 30 -0.85 -2.95 7.46
C PRO A 30 -2.30 -2.73 7.89
N THR A 31 -3.01 -3.79 8.24
CA THR A 31 -4.41 -3.72 8.68
C THR A 31 -4.56 -3.09 10.08
N GLU A 32 -3.46 -3.08 10.85
CA GLU A 32 -3.34 -2.43 12.14
C GLU A 32 -1.98 -1.70 12.23
N LEU A 33 -2.01 -0.51 12.81
CA LEU A 33 -0.83 0.26 13.20
C LEU A 33 -0.77 0.27 14.73
N VAL A 34 0.31 -0.28 15.27
CA VAL A 34 0.54 -0.42 16.71
C VAL A 34 1.64 0.52 17.19
N GLY A 35 1.56 0.92 18.47
CA GLY A 35 2.65 1.67 19.12
C GLY A 35 2.81 3.11 18.62
N VAL A 36 1.72 3.76 18.21
CA VAL A 36 1.71 5.18 17.85
C VAL A 36 1.72 6.04 19.10
N ASP A 37 2.76 6.84 19.30
CA ASP A 37 2.81 7.83 20.37
C ASP A 37 2.13 9.14 19.93
N GLN A 38 1.02 9.49 20.57
CA GLN A 38 0.31 10.74 20.37
C GLN A 38 -0.12 11.33 21.70
N GLN A 39 0.27 12.58 21.94
CA GLN A 39 -0.03 13.29 23.17
C GLN A 39 -0.49 14.71 22.87
N ALA A 40 -1.47 15.20 23.64
CA ALA A 40 -1.90 16.57 23.55
C ALA A 40 -0.78 17.48 24.06
N ARG A 41 -0.34 18.44 23.24
CA ARG A 41 0.68 19.41 23.66
C ARG A 41 0.17 20.38 24.72
N GLN A 42 -1.12 20.69 24.68
CA GLN A 42 -1.80 21.60 25.59
C GLN A 42 -3.25 21.12 25.79
N ALA A 43 -3.76 21.25 27.02
CA ALA A 43 -5.18 21.07 27.33
C ALA A 43 -5.77 22.43 27.72
N PRO A 44 -6.99 22.78 27.26
CA PRO A 44 -7.67 23.98 27.72
C PRO A 44 -7.88 24.01 29.23
N ALA A 45 -8.04 25.19 29.82
CA ALA A 45 -8.28 25.33 31.26
C ALA A 45 -9.50 24.50 31.70
N GLY A 46 -9.35 23.74 32.80
CA GLY A 46 -10.37 22.83 33.31
C GLY A 46 -10.41 21.44 32.63
N TRP A 47 -9.57 21.19 31.62
CA TRP A 47 -9.46 19.87 30.96
C TRP A 47 -8.14 19.19 31.30
N GLN A 48 -8.18 17.86 31.41
CA GLN A 48 -6.99 17.02 31.53
C GLN A 48 -6.83 16.20 30.26
N ALA A 49 -5.65 16.26 29.65
CA ALA A 49 -5.29 15.35 28.58
C ALA A 49 -4.94 13.97 29.17
N ALA A 50 -5.46 12.91 28.55
CA ALA A 50 -5.16 11.54 28.89
C ALA A 50 -5.07 10.71 27.60
N VAL A 51 -4.27 9.64 27.64
CA VAL A 51 -4.28 8.60 26.61
C VAL A 51 -5.33 7.57 26.99
N GLU A 52 -6.20 7.21 26.05
CA GLU A 52 -7.31 6.27 26.28
C GLU A 52 -6.80 4.82 26.33
N GLY A 53 -7.15 4.10 27.41
CA GLY A 53 -6.92 2.66 27.54
C GLY A 53 -5.54 2.27 28.09
N PRO A 54 -5.42 1.12 28.77
CA PRO A 54 -4.13 0.57 29.18
C PRO A 54 -3.50 -0.22 28.01
N GLY A 55 -2.28 0.13 27.63
CA GLY A 55 -1.47 -0.63 26.66
C GLY A 55 -0.96 0.20 25.47
N GLU A 56 -0.31 -0.48 24.52
CA GLU A 56 0.10 0.14 23.25
C GLU A 56 -1.14 0.58 22.46
N SER A 57 -1.06 1.75 21.86
CA SER A 57 -2.11 2.24 20.96
C SER A 57 -2.24 1.32 19.76
N ARG A 58 -3.48 1.08 19.34
CA ARG A 58 -3.81 0.24 18.17
C ARG A 58 -4.82 0.97 17.30
N HIS A 59 -4.46 1.15 16.05
CA HIS A 59 -5.24 1.88 15.08
C HIS A 59 -5.50 0.98 13.89
N HIS A 60 -6.76 0.68 13.59
CA HIS A 60 -7.09 -0.14 12.43
C HIS A 60 -7.04 0.70 11.15
N LEU A 61 -6.67 0.06 10.04
CA LEU A 61 -6.73 0.65 8.71
C LEU A 61 -8.16 1.16 8.44
N ASN A 62 -8.27 2.43 8.09
CA ASN A 62 -9.53 3.14 7.94
C ASN A 62 -9.73 3.71 6.53
N GLY A 63 -8.65 4.08 5.85
CA GLY A 63 -8.73 4.62 4.50
C GLY A 63 -7.46 4.38 3.69
N PHE A 64 -7.64 4.38 2.37
CA PHE A 64 -6.56 4.28 1.40
C PHE A 64 -6.79 5.30 0.31
N THR A 65 -5.75 6.07 -0.02
CA THR A 65 -5.78 7.08 -1.07
C THR A 65 -4.46 7.06 -1.83
N ILE A 66 -4.49 7.57 -3.05
CA ILE A 66 -3.28 7.86 -3.83
C ILE A 66 -3.19 9.36 -3.94
N ASN A 67 -2.07 9.95 -3.52
CA ASN A 67 -1.85 11.39 -3.64
C ASN A 67 -0.84 11.71 -4.75
N LEU A 68 -1.11 12.79 -5.47
CA LEU A 68 -0.22 13.38 -6.46
C LEU A 68 0.44 14.62 -5.81
N GLY A 69 1.75 14.54 -5.55
CA GLY A 69 2.49 15.61 -4.88
C GLY A 69 2.69 15.40 -3.36
N PRO A 70 2.98 16.46 -2.58
CA PRO A 70 3.40 16.31 -1.20
C PRO A 70 2.27 15.79 -0.31
N VAL A 71 2.60 14.90 0.64
CA VAL A 71 1.65 14.24 1.57
C VAL A 71 0.76 15.23 2.33
N SER A 72 1.22 16.46 2.54
CA SER A 72 0.47 17.52 3.22
C SER A 72 -0.66 18.15 2.38
N LYS A 73 -0.78 17.83 1.09
CA LYS A 73 -1.83 18.32 0.20
C LYS A 73 -2.78 17.17 -0.16
N SER A 74 -4.08 17.44 -0.08
CA SER A 74 -5.13 16.46 -0.39
C SER A 74 -5.45 16.44 -1.89
N ASP A 75 -4.41 16.29 -2.73
CA ASP A 75 -4.55 16.18 -4.18
C ASP A 75 -4.64 14.68 -4.55
N GLY A 76 -5.74 14.06 -4.11
CA GLY A 76 -5.98 12.63 -4.27
C GLY A 76 -6.36 12.25 -5.70
N ALA A 77 -5.77 11.20 -6.25
CA ALA A 77 -6.17 10.60 -7.51
C ALA A 77 -7.53 9.90 -7.37
N ILE A 78 -8.41 10.18 -8.34
CA ILE A 78 -9.69 9.48 -8.47
C ILE A 78 -9.41 8.04 -8.92
N TYR A 79 -10.14 7.08 -8.38
CA TYR A 79 -10.05 5.67 -8.79
C TYR A 79 -10.55 5.51 -10.24
N ASP A 80 -9.94 4.59 -10.97
CA ASP A 80 -10.29 4.29 -12.35
C ASP A 80 -11.50 3.35 -12.44
N ASP A 81 -11.69 2.49 -11.43
CA ASP A 81 -12.83 1.56 -11.38
C ASP A 81 -13.36 1.37 -9.95
N VAL A 82 -14.66 1.11 -9.86
CA VAL A 82 -15.35 0.70 -8.63
C VAL A 82 -16.31 -0.45 -8.94
N THR A 83 -16.09 -1.58 -8.26
CA THR A 83 -16.96 -2.74 -8.35
C THR A 83 -17.60 -3.04 -7.01
N GLU A 84 -18.94 -3.13 -6.96
CA GLU A 84 -19.67 -3.60 -5.77
C GLU A 84 -20.28 -4.99 -6.00
N LYS A 85 -20.11 -5.88 -5.02
CA LYS A 85 -20.67 -7.23 -5.03
C LYS A 85 -21.42 -7.51 -3.74
N LYS A 86 -22.67 -7.94 -3.88
CA LYS A 86 -23.52 -8.35 -2.75
C LYS A 86 -23.56 -9.87 -2.65
N ASP A 87 -23.31 -10.43 -1.46
CA ASP A 87 -23.43 -11.85 -1.21
C ASP A 87 -24.88 -12.26 -0.81
N ALA A 88 -25.14 -13.57 -0.75
CA ALA A 88 -26.45 -14.11 -0.36
C ALA A 88 -26.85 -13.79 1.10
N ARG A 89 -25.88 -13.38 1.94
CA ARG A 89 -26.11 -12.97 3.34
C ARG A 89 -26.37 -11.46 3.45
N GLY A 90 -26.31 -10.75 2.33
CA GLY A 90 -26.55 -9.31 2.25
C GLY A 90 -25.32 -8.46 2.57
N HIS A 91 -24.13 -9.05 2.69
CA HIS A 91 -22.90 -8.29 2.79
C HIS A 91 -22.54 -7.67 1.44
N VAL A 92 -21.99 -6.47 1.46
CA VAL A 92 -21.52 -5.78 0.25
C VAL A 92 -20.00 -5.64 0.34
N THR A 93 -19.31 -6.10 -0.71
CA THR A 93 -17.87 -5.85 -0.91
C THR A 93 -17.73 -4.82 -2.01
N SER A 94 -17.04 -3.72 -1.73
CA SER A 94 -16.70 -2.66 -2.69
C SER A 94 -15.20 -2.71 -2.94
N THR A 95 -14.79 -2.78 -4.20
CA THR A 95 -13.40 -2.77 -4.63
C THR A 95 -13.16 -1.54 -5.48
N LEU A 96 -12.23 -0.69 -5.03
CA LEU A 96 -11.71 0.44 -5.80
C LEU A 96 -10.38 0.04 -6.44
N VAL A 97 -10.15 0.47 -7.67
CA VAL A 97 -8.91 0.19 -8.41
C VAL A 97 -8.34 1.49 -8.99
N TRP A 98 -7.02 1.63 -8.91
CA TRP A 98 -6.26 2.71 -9.52
C TRP A 98 -5.19 2.12 -10.43
N GLN A 99 -5.08 2.64 -11.65
CA GLN A 99 -3.98 2.41 -12.57
C GLN A 99 -2.90 3.47 -12.28
N VAL A 100 -1.81 3.04 -11.64
CA VAL A 100 -0.81 3.95 -11.08
C VAL A 100 0.44 4.12 -11.95
N LYS A 101 0.62 3.23 -12.94
CA LYS A 101 1.70 3.32 -13.92
C LYS A 101 1.87 4.70 -14.59
N PRO A 102 0.80 5.40 -15.00
CA PRO A 102 0.95 6.71 -15.65
C PRO A 102 1.22 7.86 -14.67
N LEU A 103 1.10 7.62 -13.36
CA LEU A 103 1.23 8.66 -12.35
C LEU A 103 2.71 8.92 -12.05
N GLN A 104 3.08 10.20 -12.04
CA GLN A 104 4.42 10.65 -11.68
C GLN A 104 4.42 11.15 -10.23
N ASP A 105 5.48 10.84 -9.49
CA ASP A 105 5.67 11.27 -8.09
C ASP A 105 4.45 11.00 -7.18
N ALA A 106 3.78 9.87 -7.42
CA ALA A 106 2.59 9.46 -6.68
C ALA A 106 2.95 8.61 -5.45
N TYR A 107 2.12 8.72 -4.42
CA TYR A 107 2.26 7.97 -3.17
C TYR A 107 0.95 7.31 -2.78
N ALA A 108 1.04 6.06 -2.33
CA ALA A 108 -0.03 5.43 -1.57
C ALA A 108 -0.02 5.98 -0.15
N VAL A 109 -1.21 6.27 0.39
CA VAL A 109 -1.40 6.76 1.76
C VAL A 109 -2.39 5.82 2.47
N CYS A 110 -1.88 5.10 3.47
CA CYS A 110 -2.65 4.28 4.39
C CYS A 110 -3.00 5.13 5.62
N SER A 111 -4.29 5.36 5.85
CA SER A 111 -4.79 6.13 7.01
C SER A 111 -5.47 5.22 8.02
N TYR A 112 -5.32 5.57 9.29
CA TYR A 112 -5.70 4.73 10.41
C TYR A 112 -6.69 5.44 11.33
N TYR A 113 -7.62 4.68 11.91
CA TYR A 113 -8.65 5.24 12.78
C TYR A 113 -8.06 5.80 14.08
N ARG A 114 -8.58 6.95 14.54
CA ARG A 114 -8.15 7.64 15.77
C ARG A 114 -6.66 8.00 15.82
N THR A 115 -6.03 8.25 14.67
CA THR A 115 -4.69 8.83 14.61
C THR A 115 -4.55 9.76 13.41
N SER A 116 -3.66 10.74 13.53
CA SER A 116 -3.22 11.59 12.42
C SER A 116 -1.97 11.04 11.73
N VAL A 117 -1.40 9.96 12.26
CA VAL A 117 -0.26 9.28 11.66
C VAL A 117 -0.75 8.43 10.49
N VAL A 118 -0.12 8.61 9.34
CA VAL A 118 -0.37 7.85 8.12
C VAL A 118 0.90 7.13 7.70
N LEU A 119 0.76 6.01 7.00
CA LEU A 119 1.88 5.35 6.33
C LEU A 119 1.85 5.71 4.85
N THR A 120 2.99 6.12 4.31
CA THR A 120 3.11 6.50 2.91
C THR A 120 4.14 5.65 2.20
N ARG A 121 3.86 5.24 0.95
CA ARG A 121 4.81 4.49 0.11
C ARG A 121 4.84 5.06 -1.31
N PRO A 122 6.02 5.31 -1.90
CA PRO A 122 6.12 5.73 -3.30
C PRO A 122 5.54 4.67 -4.24
N LEU A 123 4.90 5.12 -5.32
CA LEU A 123 4.30 4.24 -6.33
C LEU A 123 5.15 4.07 -7.59
N THR A 124 6.39 4.58 -7.59
CA THR A 124 7.32 4.39 -8.70
C THR A 124 7.54 2.90 -8.97
N GLY A 125 7.25 2.47 -10.20
CA GLY A 125 7.42 1.09 -10.64
C GLY A 125 6.24 0.16 -10.36
N TYR A 126 5.19 0.64 -9.68
CA TYR A 126 3.92 -0.08 -9.55
C TYR A 126 3.01 0.19 -10.75
N THR A 127 2.06 -0.72 -10.98
CA THR A 127 1.12 -0.67 -12.09
C THR A 127 -0.31 -0.42 -11.64
N GLU A 128 -0.72 -1.05 -10.53
CA GLU A 128 -2.08 -0.99 -10.03
C GLU A 128 -2.10 -0.96 -8.50
N CYS A 129 -3.02 -0.20 -7.94
CA CYS A 129 -3.42 -0.31 -6.55
C CYS A 129 -4.90 -0.67 -6.45
N LYS A 130 -5.28 -1.39 -5.40
CA LYS A 130 -6.66 -1.74 -5.07
C LYS A 130 -6.95 -1.46 -3.59
N ALA A 131 -8.20 -1.13 -3.30
CA ALA A 131 -8.74 -1.05 -1.95
C ALA A 131 -10.04 -1.85 -1.87
N VAL A 132 -10.16 -2.73 -0.88
CA VAL A 132 -11.31 -3.60 -0.68
C VAL A 132 -11.98 -3.25 0.63
N SER A 133 -13.20 -2.75 0.55
CA SER A 133 -14.05 -2.45 1.69
C SER A 133 -15.20 -3.43 1.78
N ARG A 134 -15.58 -3.82 2.99
CA ARG A 134 -16.75 -4.67 3.24
C ARG A 134 -17.71 -3.99 4.20
N ARG A 135 -18.99 -4.19 3.94
CA ARG A 135 -20.10 -3.79 4.78
C ARG A 135 -20.98 -5.00 5.06
N THR A 136 -21.32 -5.24 6.33
CA THR A 136 -22.38 -6.19 6.69
C THR A 136 -23.75 -5.50 6.64
N ARG A 137 -24.84 -6.26 6.80
CA ARG A 137 -26.21 -5.72 6.68
C ARG A 137 -26.46 -4.48 7.54
N ASP A 138 -25.87 -4.46 8.74
CA ASP A 138 -26.15 -3.49 9.79
C ASP A 138 -24.95 -2.59 10.13
N THR A 139 -23.86 -2.66 9.35
CA THR A 139 -22.64 -1.89 9.61
C THR A 139 -22.36 -0.89 8.48
N GLN A 140 -21.38 -0.02 8.70
CA GLN A 140 -20.82 0.84 7.65
C GLN A 140 -19.74 0.07 6.88
N PHE A 141 -19.32 0.59 5.72
CA PHE A 141 -18.15 0.04 5.03
C PHE A 141 -16.91 0.20 5.90
N ARG A 142 -16.17 -0.89 6.03
CA ARG A 142 -14.85 -0.93 6.65
C ARG A 142 -13.84 -1.38 5.61
N LEU A 143 -12.72 -0.66 5.52
CA LEU A 143 -11.60 -1.06 4.70
C LEU A 143 -10.95 -2.34 5.29
N GLU A 144 -10.93 -3.42 4.51
CA GLU A 144 -10.33 -4.70 4.90
C GLU A 144 -8.90 -4.84 4.37
N GLU A 145 -8.66 -4.39 3.14
CA GLU A 145 -7.36 -4.52 2.46
C GLU A 145 -7.11 -3.29 1.58
N ALA A 146 -5.86 -2.85 1.51
CA ALA A 146 -5.38 -1.99 0.44
C ALA A 146 -3.99 -2.44 0.01
N SER A 147 -3.75 -2.60 -1.28
CA SER A 147 -2.50 -3.16 -1.80
C SER A 147 -2.17 -2.67 -3.21
N CYS A 148 -0.89 -2.72 -3.57
CA CYS A 148 -0.37 -2.31 -4.86
C CYS A 148 0.62 -3.32 -5.43
N ARG A 149 0.66 -3.42 -6.76
CA ARG A 149 1.54 -4.32 -7.53
C ARG A 149 2.05 -3.68 -8.81
#